data_AF-A0A2J6TVI2-F1
#
_entry.id   AF-A0A2J6TVI2-F1
#
_cell.length_a   1.000
_cell.length_b   1.000
_cell.length_c   1.000
_cell.angle_alpha   90.00
_cell.angle_beta   90.00
_cell.angle_gamma   90.00
#
_symmetry.space_group_name_H-M   'P 1'
#
loop_
_entity.id
_entity.type
_entity.pdbx_description
1 polymer ?
#
loop_
_entity_poly.entity_id
_entity_poly.type
_entity_poly.pdbx_seq_one_letter_code
_entity_poly.pdbx_strand_id
1 'polypeptide(L)'
;FKTRVHAELLLVNFFYWRQFDFVSDDQYIRYSKLACFNYFQYILAHPGNYILPACHNKLYLSWRTPDIVKDRVPVEVASRIREGITSTMNSNTRAELRRQINGRCAKRAAQYDSVTG
;
A
#
# COMPACT_ATOMS: atom_id res chain seq x y z
N PHE A 1 -4.11 14.24 14.79
CA PHE A 1 -4.18 13.04 13.94
C PHE A 1 -2.78 12.78 13.38
N LYS A 2 -2.16 11.61 13.63
CA LYS A 2 -0.79 11.29 13.16
C LYS A 2 -0.86 10.10 12.20
N THR A 3 -0.40 10.29 10.97
CA THR A 3 -0.32 9.22 9.97
C THR A 3 0.93 8.35 10.20
N ARG A 4 0.85 7.07 9.87
CA ARG A 4 1.92 6.09 10.06
C ARG A 4 2.19 5.32 8.78
N VAL A 5 3.45 4.95 8.57
CA VAL A 5 3.85 4.01 7.52
C VAL A 5 3.74 2.61 8.12
N HIS A 6 3.07 1.69 7.44
CA HIS A 6 3.09 0.31 7.89
C HIS A 6 4.42 -0.36 7.52
N ALA A 7 4.84 -1.34 8.34
CA ALA A 7 6.07 -2.09 8.09
C ALA A 7 6.09 -2.75 6.71
N GLU A 8 4.93 -3.18 6.18
CA GLU A 8 4.86 -3.85 4.88
C GLU A 8 5.38 -2.97 3.73
N LEU A 9 5.06 -1.67 3.77
CA LEU A 9 5.50 -0.72 2.76
C LEU A 9 7.00 -0.46 2.84
N LEU A 10 7.55 -0.42 4.05
CA LEU A 10 9.00 -0.22 4.23
C LEU A 10 9.78 -1.37 3.60
N LEU A 11 9.29 -2.60 3.75
CA LEU A 11 9.91 -3.79 3.17
C LEU A 11 9.82 -3.78 1.64
N VAL A 12 8.64 -3.48 1.07
CA VAL A 12 8.45 -3.36 -0.39
C VAL A 12 9.37 -2.30 -0.97
N ASN A 13 9.42 -1.12 -0.34
CA ASN A 13 10.26 -0.02 -0.79
C ASN A 13 11.74 -0.40 -0.70
N PHE A 14 12.15 -1.12 0.35
CA PHE A 14 13.51 -1.61 0.49
C PHE A 14 13.90 -2.59 -0.61
N PHE A 15 13.05 -3.58 -0.91
CA PHE A 15 13.29 -4.54 -1.99
C PHE A 15 13.33 -3.87 -3.35
N TYR A 16 12.39 -2.96 -3.61
CA TYR A 16 12.33 -2.24 -4.88
C TYR A 16 13.59 -1.43 -5.13
N TRP A 17 14.08 -0.66 -4.16
CA TRP A 17 15.27 0.15 -4.38
C TRP A 17 16.58 -0.62 -4.33
N ARG A 18 16.60 -1.78 -3.67
CA ARG A 18 17.77 -2.65 -3.63
C ARG A 18 17.87 -3.59 -4.82
N GLN A 19 16.79 -3.76 -5.59
CA GLN A 19 16.73 -4.66 -6.74
C GLN A 19 17.22 -6.07 -6.35
N PHE A 20 16.69 -6.60 -5.23
CA PHE A 20 17.01 -7.97 -4.82
C PHE A 20 16.35 -8.97 -5.75
N ASP A 21 17.08 -10.05 -6.04
CA ASP A 21 16.56 -11.17 -6.78
C ASP A 21 15.59 -11.98 -5.92
N PHE A 22 14.46 -12.36 -6.51
CA PHE A 22 13.49 -13.26 -5.90
C PHE A 22 13.74 -14.68 -6.40
N VAL A 23 13.51 -15.66 -5.51
CA VAL A 23 13.62 -17.08 -5.88
C VAL A 23 12.52 -17.41 -6.89
N SER A 24 12.88 -18.06 -8.00
CA SER A 24 11.94 -18.49 -9.03
C SER A 24 11.08 -17.36 -9.64
N ASP A 25 11.59 -16.12 -9.64
CA ASP A 25 10.86 -14.92 -10.09
C ASP A 25 9.55 -14.67 -9.30
N ASP A 26 9.44 -15.24 -8.10
CA ASP A 26 8.30 -15.07 -7.22
C ASP A 26 8.49 -13.83 -6.34
N GLN A 27 8.00 -12.68 -6.83
CA GLN A 27 8.01 -11.39 -6.12
C GLN A 27 7.00 -11.34 -4.96
N TYR A 28 6.86 -12.44 -4.22
CA TYR A 28 6.04 -12.55 -3.03
C TYR A 28 6.79 -12.03 -1.79
N ILE A 29 6.14 -11.14 -1.06
CA ILE A 29 6.61 -10.67 0.24
C ILE A 29 5.61 -11.14 1.31
N ARG A 30 6.08 -11.98 2.23
CA ARG A 30 5.25 -12.52 3.32
C ARG A 30 5.18 -11.55 4.49
N TYR A 31 3.99 -11.48 5.08
CA TYR A 31 3.73 -10.73 6.31
C TYR A 31 3.03 -11.61 7.35
N SER A 32 3.09 -11.19 8.62
CA SER A 32 2.43 -11.89 9.73
C SER A 32 0.91 -11.74 9.73
N LYS A 33 0.37 -10.75 8.99
CA LYS A 33 -1.05 -10.46 8.83
C LYS A 33 -1.40 -10.33 7.34
N LEU A 34 -2.68 -10.51 7.02
CA LEU A 34 -3.22 -10.18 5.71
C LEU A 34 -3.03 -8.68 5.41
N ALA A 35 -3.03 -8.32 4.13
CA ALA A 35 -2.94 -6.94 3.72
C ALA A 35 -4.15 -6.12 4.17
N CYS A 36 -3.90 -4.91 4.67
CA CYS A 36 -4.94 -3.91 4.79
C CYS A 36 -5.32 -3.37 3.41
N PHE A 37 -6.47 -2.69 3.29
CA PHE A 37 -6.95 -2.15 2.02
C PHE A 37 -5.94 -1.17 1.40
N ASN A 38 -5.33 -0.29 2.20
CA ASN A 38 -4.33 0.66 1.69
C ASN A 38 -3.06 -0.04 1.16
N TYR A 39 -2.58 -1.06 1.87
CA TYR A 39 -1.39 -1.81 1.45
C TYR A 39 -1.67 -2.63 0.18
N PHE A 40 -2.84 -3.27 0.09
CA PHE A 40 -3.28 -3.95 -1.13
C PHE A 40 -3.32 -3.00 -2.33
N GLN A 41 -3.93 -1.82 -2.18
CA GLN A 41 -3.97 -0.80 -3.24
C GLN A 41 -2.58 -0.25 -3.58
N TYR A 42 -1.69 -0.16 -2.60
CA TYR A 42 -0.31 0.25 -2.80
C TYR A 42 0.46 -0.76 -3.66
N ILE A 43 0.39 -2.06 -3.35
CA ILE A 43 1.00 -3.12 -4.17
C ILE A 43 0.42 -3.14 -5.58
N LEU A 44 -0.90 -3.05 -5.70
CA LEU A 44 -1.58 -3.05 -7.00
C LEU A 44 -1.12 -1.90 -7.90
N ALA A 45 -0.81 -0.74 -7.33
CA ALA A 45 -0.32 0.43 -8.06
C ALA A 45 1.22 0.49 -8.16
N HIS A 46 1.94 -0.42 -7.50
CA HIS A 46 3.40 -0.37 -7.43
C HIS A 46 4.02 -0.83 -8.75
N PRO A 47 5.03 -0.13 -9.30
CA PRO A 47 5.71 -0.53 -10.54
C PRO A 47 6.58 -1.80 -10.41
N GLY A 48 6.59 -2.42 -9.23
CA GLY A 48 7.52 -3.48 -8.87
C GLY A 48 6.96 -4.87 -9.11
N ASN A 49 5.80 -5.01 -9.75
CA ASN A 49 5.14 -6.26 -10.15
C ASN A 49 4.99 -7.35 -9.05
N TYR A 50 5.02 -6.95 -7.79
CA TYR A 50 4.85 -7.86 -6.65
C TYR A 50 3.54 -8.65 -6.70
N ILE A 51 3.60 -9.88 -6.20
CA ILE A 51 2.40 -10.70 -6.05
C ILE A 51 1.41 -10.02 -5.10
N LEU A 52 0.15 -9.93 -5.56
CA LEU A 52 -0.91 -9.33 -4.77
C LEU A 52 -1.18 -10.13 -3.49
N PRO A 53 -1.09 -9.51 -2.31
CA PRO A 53 -1.35 -10.20 -1.05
C PRO A 53 -2.86 -10.41 -0.86
N ALA A 54 -3.24 -11.47 -0.14
CA ALA A 54 -4.60 -11.60 0.35
C ALA A 54 -4.94 -10.44 1.31
N CYS A 55 -6.16 -9.91 1.21
CA CYS A 55 -6.57 -8.67 1.86
C CYS A 55 -7.76 -8.87 2.80
N HIS A 56 -7.65 -8.38 4.03
CA HIS A 56 -8.76 -8.40 4.99
C HIS A 56 -9.69 -7.18 4.88
N ASN A 57 -9.48 -6.34 3.86
CA ASN A 57 -10.36 -5.22 3.48
C ASN A 57 -10.56 -4.12 4.54
N LYS A 58 -9.71 -4.03 5.56
CA LYS A 58 -9.77 -2.92 6.51
C LYS A 58 -9.09 -1.66 5.96
N LEU A 59 -9.80 -0.55 6.00
CA LEU A 59 -9.30 0.76 5.62
C LEU A 59 -8.71 1.48 6.85
N TYR A 60 -7.47 1.97 6.74
CA TYR A 60 -6.82 2.76 7.79
C TYR A 60 -6.72 4.21 7.34
N LEU A 61 -7.34 5.13 8.06
CA LEU A 61 -7.29 6.56 7.74
C LEU A 61 -5.94 7.20 8.16
N SER A 62 -5.32 6.67 9.22
CA SER A 62 -4.03 7.15 9.74
C SER A 62 -2.84 6.49 9.02
N TRP A 63 -2.90 6.43 7.69
CA TRP A 63 -1.92 5.74 6.84
C TRP A 63 -1.18 6.73 5.93
N ARG A 64 0.08 6.46 5.60
CA ARG A 64 0.85 7.22 4.60
C ARG A 64 1.86 6.34 3.86
N THR A 65 2.30 6.80 2.68
CA THR A 65 3.40 6.19 1.93
C THR A 65 4.76 6.40 2.60
N PRO A 66 5.79 5.58 2.26
CA PRO A 66 7.14 5.74 2.78
C PRO A 66 7.76 7.09 2.38
N ASP A 67 8.67 7.56 3.22
CA ASP A 67 9.45 8.77 2.93
C ASP A 67 10.50 8.49 1.84
N ILE A 68 10.77 9.52 1.04
CA ILE A 68 11.86 9.48 0.05
C ILE A 68 13.15 9.83 0.77
N VAL A 69 14.10 8.90 0.78
CA VAL A 69 15.41 9.09 1.38
C VAL A 69 16.42 9.40 0.27
N LYS A 70 17.12 10.54 0.38
CA LYS A 70 18.01 11.09 -0.66
C LYS A 70 19.26 10.25 -0.96
N ASP A 71 19.57 9.25 -0.13
CA ASP A 71 20.80 8.46 -0.19
C ASP A 71 20.89 7.60 -1.47
N ARG A 72 19.77 7.04 -1.95
CA ARG A 72 19.81 5.90 -2.89
C ARG A 72 19.33 6.18 -4.30
N VAL A 73 18.50 7.20 -4.49
CA VAL A 73 17.77 7.44 -5.74
C VAL A 73 17.59 8.94 -5.94
N PRO A 74 17.69 9.46 -7.18
CA PRO A 74 17.27 10.81 -7.50
C PRO A 74 15.86 11.09 -6.96
N VAL A 75 15.73 12.18 -6.20
CA VAL A 75 14.49 12.56 -5.51
C VAL A 75 13.33 12.70 -6.49
N GLU A 76 13.62 13.14 -7.71
CA GLU A 76 12.69 13.34 -8.81
C GLU A 76 12.07 12.02 -9.25
N VAL A 77 12.89 10.97 -9.41
CA VAL A 77 12.45 9.64 -9.81
C VAL A 77 11.57 9.02 -8.72
N ALA A 78 12.04 9.06 -7.47
CA ALA A 78 11.29 8.55 -6.34
C ALA A 78 9.97 9.32 -6.12
N SER A 79 9.97 10.63 -6.37
CA SER A 79 8.77 11.48 -6.26
C SER A 79 7.73 11.12 -7.32
N ARG A 80 8.16 10.93 -8.57
CA ARG A 80 7.27 10.51 -9.67
C ARG A 80 6.64 9.15 -9.40
N ILE A 81 7.43 8.18 -8.94
CA ILE A 81 6.91 6.84 -8.60
C ILE A 81 5.89 6.94 -7.47
N ARG A 82 6.22 7.67 -6.39
CA ARG A 82 5.31 7.86 -5.26
C ARG A 82 4.02 8.56 -5.67
N GLU A 83 4.10 9.59 -6.52
CA GLU A 83 2.95 10.30 -7.06
C GLU A 83 2.07 9.42 -7.95
N GLY A 84 2.68 8.61 -8.83
CA GLY A 84 1.96 7.62 -9.62
C GLY A 84 1.18 6.63 -8.76
N ILE A 85 1.83 6.07 -7.74
CA ILE A 85 1.19 5.15 -6.80
C ILE A 85 0.03 5.83 -6.07
N THR A 86 0.24 7.01 -5.47
CA THR A 86 -0.82 7.69 -4.70
C THR A 86 -1.96 8.17 -5.58
N SER A 87 -1.69 8.61 -6.81
CA SER A 87 -2.72 8.99 -7.78
C SER A 87 -3.63 7.81 -8.14
N THR A 88 -3.04 6.64 -8.44
CA THR A 88 -3.80 5.42 -8.71
C THR A 88 -4.59 4.97 -7.48
N MET A 89 -3.97 4.93 -6.30
CA MET A 89 -4.65 4.58 -5.05
C MET A 89 -5.85 5.50 -4.76
N ASN A 90 -5.69 6.81 -4.97
CA ASN A 90 -6.75 7.79 -4.78
C ASN A 90 -7.90 7.55 -5.76
N SER A 91 -7.58 7.26 -7.01
CA SER A 91 -8.57 6.94 -8.05
C SER A 91 -9.36 5.68 -7.70
N ASN A 92 -8.69 4.61 -7.30
CA ASN A 92 -9.33 3.35 -6.90
C ASN A 92 -10.18 3.51 -5.64
N THR A 93 -9.68 4.25 -4.65
CA THR A 93 -10.43 4.54 -3.42
C THR A 93 -11.69 5.35 -3.72
N ARG A 94 -11.61 6.37 -4.59
CA ARG A 94 -12.78 7.14 -5.02
C ARG A 94 -13.78 6.29 -5.78
N ALA A 95 -13.32 5.39 -6.66
CA ALA A 95 -14.18 4.47 -7.40
C ALA A 95 -14.92 3.52 -6.45
N GLU A 96 -14.21 2.94 -5.47
CA GLU A 96 -14.81 2.06 -4.47
C GLU A 96 -15.81 2.79 -3.57
N LEU A 97 -15.51 4.02 -3.15
CA LEU A 97 -16.45 4.85 -2.40
C LEU A 97 -17.71 5.16 -3.20
N ARG A 98 -17.58 5.53 -4.49
CA ARG A 98 -18.74 5.75 -5.38
C ARG A 98 -19.57 4.47 -5.52
N ARG A 99 -18.93 3.32 -5.66
CA ARG A 99 -19.61 2.01 -5.72
C ARG A 99 -20.42 1.74 -4.46
N GLN A 100 -19.85 1.98 -3.28
CA GLN A 100 -20.55 1.79 -2.01
C GLN A 100 -21.75 2.73 -1.84
N ILE A 101 -21.59 4.01 -2.21
CA ILE A 101 -22.67 5.01 -2.17
C ILE A 101 -23.82 4.60 -3.10
N ASN A 102 -23.51 4.28 -4.36
CA ASN A 102 -24.52 3.92 -5.36
C ASN A 102 -25.20 2.58 -5.04
N GLY A 103 -24.45 1.61 -4.53
CA GLY A 103 -24.97 0.30 -4.15
C GLY A 103 -25.71 0.27 -2.81
N ARG A 104 -25.80 1.38 -2.08
CA ARG A 104 -26.31 1.44 -0.69
C ARG A 104 -25.68 0.39 0.23
N CYS A 105 -24.42 0.01 -0.02
CA CYS A 105 -23.73 -0.93 0.85
C CYS A 105 -23.53 -0.28 2.22
N ALA A 106 -23.85 -1.01 3.30
CA ALA A 106 -23.66 -0.54 4.66
C ALA A 106 -22.21 -0.10 4.90
N LYS A 107 -22.03 0.94 5.73
CA LYS A 107 -20.69 1.38 6.16
C LYS A 107 -19.94 0.16 6.72
N ARG A 108 -18.70 -0.07 6.27
CA ARG A 108 -17.86 -1.14 6.82
C ARG A 108 -17.74 -0.94 8.34
N ALA A 109 -18.04 -1.98 9.10
CA ALA A 109 -17.90 -1.95 10.55
C ALA A 109 -16.44 -1.59 10.91
N ALA A 110 -16.27 -0.73 11.92
CA ALA A 110 -14.96 -0.44 12.47
C ALA A 110 -14.42 -1.73 13.12
N GLN A 111 -13.47 -2.37 12.46
CA GLN A 111 -12.77 -3.53 13.01
C GLN A 111 -11.47 -3.04 13.61
N TYR A 112 -11.28 -3.09 14.92
CA TYR A 112 -10.01 -2.74 15.57
C TYR A 112 -9.08 -3.95 15.51
N ASP A 113 -7.82 -3.74 15.14
CA ASP A 113 -6.79 -4.78 15.22
C ASP A 113 -5.81 -4.43 16.32
N SER A 114 -5.21 -5.44 16.92
CA SER A 114 -4.37 -5.34 18.13
C SER A 114 -3.01 -4.65 17.92
N VAL A 115 -2.83 -3.84 16.86
CA VAL A 115 -1.60 -3.06 16.58
C VAL A 115 -1.87 -1.58 16.25
N THR A 116 -3.07 -1.05 16.49
CA THR A 116 -3.32 0.41 16.43
C THR A 116 -2.91 1.19 17.69
N GLY A 117 -1.88 0.74 18.41
CA GLY A 117 -1.22 1.52 19.47
C GLY A 117 -0.22 2.50 18.88
#